data_AF-A0A836ZUC4-F1
#
_entry.id   AF-A0A836ZUC4-F1
#
_cell.length_a   1.000
_cell.length_b   1.000
_cell.length_c   1.000
_cell.angle_alpha   90.00
_cell.angle_beta   90.00
_cell.angle_gamma   90.00
#
_symmetry.space_group_name_H-M   'P 1'
#
loop_
_entity.id
_entity.type
_entity.pdbx_description
1 polymer ?
#
loop_
_entity_poly.entity_id
_entity_poly.type
_entity_poly.pdbx_seq_one_letter_code
_entity_poly.pdbx_strand_id
1 'polypeptide(L)'
;RFVFNKALALQKERYERGEKKLGYAGLCKELTGWRNGAETPWLCDAPIHPLQQTLKDLERAYSNFFAKRADFPRFKKKGQFDSFRYPDPKQIKLDQANSRVYLPKLGWLRYRNSREV
;
A
#
# COMPACT_ATOMS: atom_id res chain seq x y z
N ARG A 1 -2.86 2.60 -4.81
CA ARG A 1 -2.10 3.18 -5.95
C ARG A 1 -1.27 4.41 -5.59
N PHE A 2 -1.86 5.45 -4.96
CA PHE A 2 -1.20 6.75 -4.82
C PHE A 2 0.14 6.66 -4.07
N VAL A 3 0.13 6.02 -2.90
CA VAL A 3 1.34 5.79 -2.09
C VAL A 3 2.41 5.02 -2.87
N PHE A 4 2.02 4.02 -3.67
CA PHE A 4 2.94 3.27 -4.54
C PHE A 4 3.61 4.20 -5.56
N ASN A 5 2.81 4.99 -6.27
CA ASN A 5 3.32 5.87 -7.33
C ASN A 5 4.16 7.01 -6.74
N LYS A 6 3.73 7.61 -5.62
CA LYS A 6 4.49 8.67 -4.93
C LYS A 6 5.84 8.14 -4.43
N ALA A 7 5.86 6.95 -3.84
CA ALA A 7 7.10 6.30 -3.42
C ALA A 7 8.00 5.93 -4.61
N LEU A 8 7.45 5.39 -5.69
CA LEU A 8 8.21 5.07 -6.90
C LEU A 8 8.80 6.33 -7.55
N ALA A 9 8.05 7.43 -7.60
CA ALA A 9 8.53 8.72 -8.11
C ALA A 9 9.68 9.26 -7.26
N LEU A 10 9.52 9.26 -5.93
CA LEU A 10 10.59 9.67 -5.01
C LEU A 10 11.87 8.84 -5.19
N GLN A 11 11.75 7.53 -5.42
CA GLN A 11 12.93 6.69 -5.65
C GLN A 11 13.59 6.94 -7.01
N LYS A 12 12.82 7.26 -8.04
CA LYS A 12 13.37 7.67 -9.34
C LYS A 12 14.14 8.98 -9.23
N GLU A 13 13.54 9.98 -8.58
CA GLU A 13 14.18 11.29 -8.36
C GLU A 13 15.49 11.13 -7.56
N ARG A 14 15.46 10.35 -6.47
CA ARG A 14 16.68 10.04 -5.71
C ARG A 14 17.75 9.38 -6.57
N TYR A 15 17.37 8.43 -7.42
CA TYR A 15 18.30 7.76 -8.33
C TYR A 15 18.91 8.74 -9.35
N GLU A 16 18.10 9.64 -9.92
CA GLU A 16 18.57 10.70 -10.83
C GLU A 16 19.56 11.65 -10.15
N ARG A 17 19.38 11.91 -8.84
CA ARG A 17 20.33 12.68 -8.02
C ARG A 17 21.56 11.89 -7.57
N GLY A 18 21.69 10.61 -7.96
CA GLY A 18 22.79 9.74 -7.54
C GLY A 18 22.69 9.27 -6.07
N GLU A 19 21.54 9.46 -5.42
CA GLU A 19 21.31 9.01 -4.06
C GLU A 19 20.97 7.52 -3.99
N LYS A 20 21.24 6.93 -2.83
CA LYS A 20 20.81 5.56 -2.54
C LYS A 20 19.29 5.49 -2.41
N LYS A 21 18.74 4.39 -2.90
CA LYS A 21 17.35 4.00 -2.69
C LYS A 21 17.02 3.97 -1.19
N LEU A 22 15.86 4.51 -0.83
CA LEU A 22 15.28 4.32 0.51
C LEU A 22 14.82 2.86 0.71
N GLY A 23 15.19 2.29 1.85
CA GLY A 23 14.57 1.06 2.36
C GLY A 23 13.16 1.31 2.93
N TYR A 24 12.48 0.23 3.31
CA TYR A 24 11.14 0.30 3.90
C TYR A 24 10.99 1.31 5.05
N ALA A 25 11.93 1.33 6.00
CA ALA A 25 11.89 2.26 7.14
C ALA A 25 11.94 3.73 6.69
N GLY A 26 12.75 4.04 5.68
CA GLY A 26 12.81 5.39 5.10
C GLY A 26 11.50 5.79 4.41
N LEU A 27 10.93 4.89 3.60
CA LEU A 27 9.63 5.13 2.97
C LEU A 27 8.49 5.28 3.99
N CYS A 28 8.54 4.57 5.13
CA CYS A 28 7.57 4.75 6.20
C CYS A 28 7.66 6.13 6.86
N LYS A 29 8.86 6.72 6.98
CA LYS A 29 9.01 8.10 7.46
C LYS A 29 8.39 9.10 6.48
N GLU A 30 8.65 8.93 5.18
CA GLU A 30 8.05 9.74 4.12
C GLU A 30 6.52 9.62 4.12
N LEU A 31 5.99 8.40 4.32
CA LEU A 31 4.55 8.17 4.42
C LEU A 31 3.91 8.91 5.59
N THR A 32 4.57 8.97 6.75
CA THR A 32 4.09 9.79 7.88
C THR A 32 4.03 11.26 7.49
N GLY A 33 5.06 11.77 6.79
CA GLY A 33 5.07 13.12 6.25
C GLY A 33 3.90 13.37 5.28
N TRP A 34 3.65 12.45 4.34
CA TRP A 34 2.54 12.58 3.39
C TRP A 34 1.18 12.54 4.08
N ARG A 35 1.00 11.71 5.10
CA ARG A 35 -0.26 11.66 5.85
C ARG A 35 -0.55 13.00 6.55
N ASN A 36 0.48 13.63 7.10
CA ASN A 36 0.34 14.90 7.82
C ASN A 36 0.48 16.14 6.92
N GLY A 37 0.71 15.96 5.62
CA GLY A 37 0.92 17.05 4.67
C GLY A 37 -0.39 17.68 4.22
N ALA A 38 -0.37 19.02 4.03
CA ALA A 38 -1.53 19.79 3.57
C ALA A 38 -2.02 19.41 2.16
N GLU A 39 -1.15 18.84 1.32
CA GLU A 39 -1.49 18.42 -0.04
C GLU A 39 -2.26 17.09 -0.08
N THR A 40 -2.12 16.26 0.96
CA THR A 40 -2.71 14.91 1.00
C THR A 40 -3.43 14.60 2.32
N PRO A 41 -4.35 15.47 2.77
CA PRO A 41 -5.03 15.30 4.07
C PRO A 41 -5.87 14.02 4.11
N TRP A 42 -6.46 13.63 2.97
CA TRP A 42 -7.25 12.42 2.81
C TRP A 42 -6.46 11.12 3.03
N LEU A 43 -5.12 11.16 3.06
CA LEU A 43 -4.30 9.98 3.44
C LEU A 43 -4.39 9.66 4.94
N CYS A 44 -4.74 10.64 5.78
CA CYS A 44 -4.95 10.39 7.22
C CYS A 44 -6.18 9.54 7.50
N ASP A 45 -7.21 9.66 6.66
CA ASP A 45 -8.47 8.93 6.79
C ASP A 45 -8.30 7.45 6.43
N ALA A 46 -7.32 7.16 5.56
CA ALA A 46 -7.00 5.80 5.17
C ALA A 46 -6.30 5.01 6.32
N PRO A 47 -6.59 3.72 6.48
CA PRO A 47 -5.91 2.86 7.45
C PRO A 47 -4.41 2.75 7.14
N ILE A 48 -3.56 2.92 8.15
CA ILE A 48 -2.10 2.99 7.98
C ILE A 48 -1.48 1.66 7.49
N HIS A 49 -2.00 0.52 7.93
CA HIS A 49 -1.44 -0.80 7.61
C HIS A 49 -1.50 -1.14 6.11
N PRO A 50 -2.64 -0.97 5.40
CA PRO A 50 -2.69 -1.05 3.94
C PRO A 50 -1.73 -0.11 3.20
N LEU A 51 -1.50 1.11 3.71
CA LEU A 51 -0.55 2.05 3.11
C LEU A 51 0.89 1.55 3.27
N GLN A 52 1.25 1.08 4.46
CA GLN A 52 2.55 0.44 4.72
C GLN A 52 2.75 -0.83 3.89
N GLN A 53 1.72 -1.65 3.74
CA GLN A 53 1.77 -2.85 2.90
C GLN A 53 2.03 -2.49 1.42
N THR A 54 1.50 -1.35 0.96
CA THR A 54 1.79 -0.84 -0.39
C THR A 54 3.28 -0.51 -0.58
N LEU A 55 3.95 -0.01 0.46
CA LEU A 55 5.39 0.24 0.44
C LEU A 55 6.20 -1.07 0.43
N LYS A 56 5.77 -2.09 1.19
CA LYS A 56 6.37 -3.43 1.15
C LYS A 56 6.25 -4.06 -0.23
N ASP A 57 5.10 -3.90 -0.88
CA ASP A 57 4.89 -4.40 -2.24
C ASP A 57 5.83 -3.71 -3.24
N LEU A 58 6.11 -2.41 -3.07
CA LEU A 58 7.11 -1.68 -3.87
C LEU A 58 8.52 -2.20 -3.61
N GLU A 59 8.89 -2.41 -2.35
CA GLU A 59 10.20 -2.95 -1.98
C GLU A 59 10.41 -4.33 -2.61
N ARG A 60 9.40 -5.21 -2.52
CA ARG A 60 9.41 -6.52 -3.17
C ARG A 60 9.55 -6.43 -4.69
N ALA A 61 8.89 -5.47 -5.33
CA ALA A 61 9.01 -5.25 -6.77
C ALA A 61 10.45 -4.89 -7.17
N TYR A 62 11.11 -4.03 -6.40
CA TYR A 62 12.54 -3.75 -6.60
C TYR A 62 13.42 -4.97 -6.34
N SER A 63 13.19 -5.71 -5.26
CA SER A 63 13.97 -6.92 -4.97
C SER A 63 13.87 -7.94 -6.10
N ASN A 64 12.67 -8.12 -6.67
CA ASN A 64 12.47 -8.98 -7.83
C ASN A 64 13.17 -8.45 -9.08
N PHE A 65 13.17 -7.14 -9.30
CA PHE A 65 13.89 -6.50 -10.40
C PHE A 65 15.41 -6.74 -10.30
N PHE A 66 16.01 -6.48 -9.14
CA PHE A 66 17.43 -6.72 -8.93
C PHE A 66 17.80 -8.20 -9.00
N ALA A 67 16.90 -9.09 -8.60
CA ALA A 67 17.04 -10.54 -8.77
C ALA A 67 16.77 -11.03 -10.21
N LYS A 68 16.51 -10.13 -11.17
CA LYS A 68 16.16 -10.43 -12.57
C LYS A 68 14.96 -11.37 -12.73
N ARG A 69 14.01 -11.34 -11.78
CA ARG A 69 12.77 -12.14 -11.80
C ARG A 69 11.57 -11.37 -12.34
N ALA A 70 11.68 -10.05 -12.44
CA ALA A 70 10.65 -9.16 -12.94
C ALA A 70 11.28 -7.92 -13.56
N ASP A 71 10.52 -7.23 -14.41
CA ASP A 71 10.92 -5.94 -14.95
C ASP A 71 10.85 -4.83 -13.90
N PHE A 72 11.41 -3.67 -14.27
CA PHE A 72 11.39 -2.49 -13.42
C PHE A 72 9.95 -2.09 -13.02
N PRO A 73 9.70 -1.76 -11.74
CA PRO A 73 8.36 -1.38 -11.28
C PRO A 73 7.81 -0.17 -12.05
N ARG A 74 6.58 -0.30 -12.55
CA ARG A 74 5.87 0.75 -13.29
C ARG A 74 4.81 1.42 -12.41
N PHE A 75 4.47 2.66 -12.76
CA PHE A 75 3.36 3.36 -12.11
C PHE A 75 2.04 2.59 -12.28
N LYS A 76 1.27 2.49 -11.20
CA LYS A 76 -0.06 1.88 -11.20
C LYS A 76 -1.07 2.82 -11.85
N LYS A 77 -1.88 2.30 -12.76
CA LYS A 77 -3.01 3.00 -13.39
C LYS A 77 -4.27 2.88 -12.54
N LYS A 78 -5.16 3.88 -12.64
CA LYS A 78 -6.48 3.85 -11.98
C LYS A 78 -7.41 2.87 -12.72
N GLY A 79 -8.25 2.13 -12.00
CA GLY A 79 -9.23 1.21 -12.59
C GLY A 79 -8.64 -0.11 -13.06
N GLN A 80 -7.34 -0.34 -12.85
CA GLN A 80 -6.67 -1.60 -13.19
C GLN A 80 -6.09 -2.23 -11.93
N PHE A 81 -6.55 -3.44 -11.60
CA PHE A 81 -6.07 -4.21 -10.45
C PHE A 81 -6.12 -3.41 -9.13
N ASP A 82 -7.20 -2.66 -8.92
CA ASP A 82 -7.41 -1.90 -7.69
C ASP A 82 -7.70 -2.86 -6.53
N SER A 83 -6.67 -3.10 -5.72
CA SER A 83 -6.73 -3.95 -4.54
C SER A 83 -5.94 -3.34 -3.38
N PHE A 84 -6.33 -3.66 -2.15
CA PHE A 84 -5.57 -3.37 -0.93
C PHE A 84 -5.52 -4.61 -0.04
N ARG A 85 -4.54 -4.67 0.86
CA ARG A 85 -4.32 -5.82 1.74
C ARG A 85 -4.13 -5.34 3.17
N TYR A 86 -4.85 -5.97 4.11
CA TYR A 86 -4.53 -5.89 5.53
C TYR A 86 -3.55 -7.02 5.87
N PRO A 87 -2.33 -6.69 6.35
CA PRO A 87 -1.32 -7.70 6.66
C PRO A 87 -1.55 -8.39 8.01
N ASP A 88 -2.32 -7.78 8.92
CA ASP A 88 -2.59 -8.31 10.25
C ASP A 88 -4.07 -8.73 10.38
N PRO A 89 -4.36 -10.04 10.49
CA PRO A 89 -5.72 -10.55 10.67
C PRO A 89 -6.41 -10.02 11.92
N LYS A 90 -5.67 -9.64 12.97
CA LYS A 90 -6.25 -9.14 14.23
C LYS A 90 -6.97 -7.80 14.06
N GLN A 91 -6.70 -7.09 12.97
CA GLN A 91 -7.32 -5.79 12.68
C GLN A 91 -8.70 -5.92 12.02
N ILE A 92 -9.00 -7.08 11.44
CA ILE A 92 -10.23 -7.33 10.72
C ILE A 92 -11.10 -8.29 11.54
N LYS A 93 -12.42 -8.18 11.41
CA LYS A 93 -13.35 -9.18 11.96
C LYS A 93 -14.20 -9.72 10.83
N LEU A 94 -14.38 -11.03 10.79
CA LEU A 94 -15.20 -11.69 9.79
C LEU A 94 -16.45 -12.25 10.45
N ASP A 95 -17.61 -11.85 9.94
CA ASP A 95 -18.91 -12.39 10.31
C ASP A 95 -19.51 -13.05 9.07
N GLN A 96 -19.22 -14.35 8.90
CA GLN A 96 -19.66 -15.10 7.72
C GLN A 96 -21.18 -15.31 7.72
N ALA A 97 -21.79 -15.54 8.89
CA ALA A 97 -23.22 -15.76 9.04
C ALA A 97 -24.04 -14.56 8.52
N ASN A 98 -23.57 -13.34 8.77
CA ASN A 98 -24.21 -12.13 8.27
C ASN A 98 -23.60 -11.59 6.97
N SER A 99 -22.62 -12.29 6.38
CA SER A 99 -21.86 -11.86 5.18
C SER A 99 -21.24 -10.46 5.33
N ARG A 100 -20.60 -10.20 6.47
CA ARG A 100 -19.97 -8.92 6.78
C ARG A 100 -18.50 -9.06 7.18
N VAL A 101 -17.72 -8.05 6.82
CA VAL A 101 -16.33 -7.88 7.26
C VAL A 101 -16.17 -6.52 7.90
N TYR A 102 -15.58 -6.48 9.09
CA TYR A 102 -15.18 -5.25 9.74
C TYR A 102 -13.77 -4.87 9.30
N LEU A 103 -13.62 -3.64 8.82
CA LEU A 103 -12.33 -3.06 8.46
C LEU A 103 -12.10 -1.78 9.28
N PRO A 104 -10.87 -1.55 9.81
CA PRO A 104 -10.53 -0.30 10.47
C PRO A 104 -10.83 0.91 9.58
N LYS A 105 -11.35 2.00 10.17
CA LYS A 105 -11.80 3.24 9.49
C LYS A 105 -13.01 3.11 8.56
N LEU A 106 -13.30 1.92 8.04
CA LEU A 106 -14.42 1.68 7.13
C LEU A 106 -15.65 1.06 7.82
N GLY A 107 -15.46 0.46 9.00
CA GLY A 107 -16.54 -0.18 9.75
C GLY A 107 -16.97 -1.52 9.15
N TRP A 108 -18.22 -1.89 9.38
CA TRP A 108 -18.80 -3.13 8.83
C TRP A 108 -19.22 -2.94 7.38
N LEU A 109 -18.69 -3.79 6.51
CA LEU A 109 -19.02 -3.83 5.10
C LEU A 109 -19.63 -5.18 4.75
N ARG A 110 -20.61 -5.19 3.86
CA ARG A 110 -21.11 -6.44 3.28
C ARG A 110 -20.13 -6.95 2.24
N TYR A 111 -19.90 -8.26 2.22
CA TYR A 111 -19.12 -8.92 1.18
C TYR A 111 -19.89 -10.10 0.61
N ARG A 112 -19.57 -10.49 -0.62
CA ARG A 112 -20.13 -11.70 -1.23
C ARG A 112 -19.27 -12.89 -0.79
N ASN A 113 -19.87 -13.82 -0.07
CA ASN A 113 -19.19 -15.06 0.27
C ASN A 113 -19.15 -15.99 -0.95
N SER A 114 -17.95 -16.30 -1.44
CA SER A 114 -17.75 -17.24 -2.55
C SER A 114 -17.21 -18.60 -2.09
N ARG A 115 -16.60 -18.66 -0.89
CA ARG A 115 -15.93 -19.83 -0.31
C ARG A 115 -15.91 -19.67 1.21
N GLU A 116 -16.17 -20.75 1.94
CA GLU A 116 -15.95 -20.77 3.40
C GLU A 116 -14.48 -20.52 3.72
N VAL A 117 -14.24 -19.71 4.75
CA VAL A 117 -12.92 -19.27 5.23
C VAL A 117 -12.63 -19.86 6.60
#